data_AF-M5S9F7-F1
#
_entry.id   AF-M5S9F7-F1
#
_cell.length_a   1.000
_cell.length_b   1.000
_cell.length_c   1.000
_cell.angle_alpha   90.00
_cell.angle_beta   90.00
_cell.angle_gamma   90.00
#
_symmetry.space_group_name_H-M   'P 1'
#
loop_
_entity.id
_entity.type
_entity.pdbx_description
1 polymer ?
#
loop_
_entity_poly.entity_id
_entity_poly.type
_entity_poly.pdbx_seq_one_letter_code
_entity_poly.pdbx_strand_id
1 'polypeptide(L)'
;MVAMYIMAACLGAMQVVTLNSGTLGILGALGLSTSATMWFWIDSHVRSRPHPWSLQFVFFLTWPLASLIYLLASRGGVRGLGYWLLHAIGLSVTIAIASVVGMLVVMLLP
;
A
#
# COMPACT_ATOMS: atom_id res chain seq x y z
N MET A 1 -3.53 -6.88 -1.17
CA MET A 1 -2.85 -6.60 0.11
C MET A 1 -1.41 -7.09 0.11
N VAL A 2 -1.13 -8.37 -0.13
CA VAL A 2 0.26 -8.89 -0.15
C VAL A 2 1.19 -8.09 -1.07
N ALA A 3 0.76 -7.78 -2.31
CA ALA A 3 1.53 -6.94 -3.23
C ALA A 3 1.84 -5.54 -2.68
N MET A 4 0.91 -4.90 -1.96
CA MET A 4 1.18 -3.60 -1.32
C MET A 4 2.21 -3.71 -0.21
N TYR A 5 2.20 -4.78 0.59
CA TYR A 5 3.19 -5.00 1.64
C TYR A 5 4.58 -5.23 1.04
N ILE A 6 4.68 -6.01 -0.02
CA ILE A 6 5.94 -6.23 -0.74
C ILE A 6 6.46 -4.90 -1.29
N MET A 7 5.61 -4.12 -1.96
CA MET A 7 6.02 -2.81 -2.50
C MET A 7 6.39 -1.82 -1.38
N ALA A 8 5.67 -1.81 -0.27
CA ALA A 8 5.99 -0.98 0.88
C ALA A 8 7.33 -1.37 1.51
N ALA A 9 7.64 -2.67 1.60
CA ALA A 9 8.93 -3.16 2.07
C ALA A 9 10.06 -2.77 1.11
N CYS A 10 9.88 -2.95 -0.20
CA CYS A 10 10.85 -2.52 -1.20
C CYS A 10 11.12 -1.02 -1.08
N LEU A 11 10.08 -0.20 -0.87
CA LEU A 11 10.25 1.24 -0.72
C LEU A 11 10.94 1.65 0.58
N GLY A 12 10.58 1.03 1.70
CA GLY A 12 11.24 1.27 2.98
C GLY A 12 12.74 0.96 2.91
N ALA A 13 13.13 -0.10 2.19
CA ALA A 13 14.53 -0.45 1.96
C ALA A 13 15.22 0.52 0.97
N MET A 14 14.57 0.85 -0.16
CA MET A 14 15.14 1.74 -1.18
C MET A 14 15.36 3.17 -0.67
N GLN A 15 14.47 3.70 0.18
CA GLN A 15 14.63 5.03 0.77
C GLN A 15 15.91 5.18 1.59
N VAL A 16 16.39 4.09 2.20
CA VAL A 16 17.59 4.11 3.03
C VAL A 16 18.87 3.98 2.21
N VAL A 17 18.84 3.18 1.13
CA VAL A 17 20.01 2.96 0.25
C VAL A 17 20.19 4.11 -0.73
N THR A 18 19.10 4.70 -1.21
CA THR A 18 19.12 5.78 -2.21
C THR A 18 18.63 7.06 -1.57
N LEU A 19 19.55 7.83 -1.00
CA LEU A 19 19.26 9.15 -0.44
C LEU A 19 18.56 10.02 -1.49
N ASN A 20 17.27 10.27 -1.27
CA ASN A 20 16.53 11.43 -1.76
C ASN A 20 16.43 11.59 -3.30
N SER A 21 16.25 10.50 -4.06
CA SER A 21 15.92 10.63 -5.49
C SER A 21 14.40 10.72 -5.69
N GLY A 22 13.93 11.88 -6.17
CA GLY A 22 12.50 12.12 -6.43
C GLY A 22 11.89 11.09 -7.39
N THR A 23 12.67 10.60 -8.35
CA THR A 23 12.25 9.58 -9.32
C THR A 23 11.90 8.24 -8.68
N LEU A 24 12.70 7.75 -7.73
CA LEU A 24 12.39 6.49 -7.02
C LEU A 24 11.19 6.66 -6.09
N GLY A 25 11.01 7.86 -5.51
CA GLY A 25 9.80 8.20 -4.77
C GLY A 25 8.53 8.12 -5.64
N ILE A 26 8.58 8.66 -6.86
CA ILE A 26 7.47 8.61 -7.81
C ILE A 26 7.19 7.16 -8.24
N LEU A 27 8.20 6.39 -8.63
CA LEU A 27 8.05 4.98 -9.02
C LEU A 27 7.46 4.14 -7.87
N GLY A 28 7.88 4.45 -6.64
CA GLY A 28 7.31 3.86 -5.44
C GLY A 28 5.84 4.18 -5.23
N ALA A 29 5.48 5.45 -5.29
CA ALA A 29 4.10 5.89 -5.18
C ALA A 29 3.22 5.21 -6.25
N LEU A 30 3.69 5.15 -7.50
CA LEU A 30 3.01 4.45 -8.59
C LEU A 30 2.85 2.95 -8.29
N GLY A 31 3.90 2.30 -7.81
CA GLY A 31 3.88 0.87 -7.43
C GLY A 31 2.92 0.55 -6.29
N LEU A 32 2.82 1.43 -5.29
CA LEU A 32 1.83 1.30 -4.21
C LEU A 32 0.41 1.53 -4.72
N SER A 33 0.20 2.57 -5.53
CA SER A 33 -1.09 2.87 -6.13
C SER A 33 -1.60 1.76 -7.05
N THR A 34 -0.75 1.18 -7.90
CA THR A 34 -1.12 0.02 -8.73
C THR A 34 -1.45 -1.20 -7.87
N SER A 35 -0.63 -1.50 -6.87
CA SER A 35 -0.87 -2.62 -5.95
C SER A 35 -2.17 -2.47 -5.16
N ALA A 36 -2.52 -1.26 -4.74
CA ALA A 36 -3.79 -0.95 -4.08
C ALA A 36 -4.98 -1.16 -5.01
N THR A 37 -4.87 -0.67 -6.24
CA THR A 37 -5.92 -0.78 -7.27
C THR A 37 -6.14 -2.23 -7.65
N MET A 38 -5.07 -3.02 -7.80
CA MET A 38 -5.15 -4.45 -8.07
C MET A 38 -5.82 -5.20 -6.91
N TRP A 39 -5.51 -4.85 -5.66
CA TRP A 39 -6.20 -5.42 -4.51
C TRP A 39 -7.70 -5.14 -4.52
N PHE A 40 -8.10 -3.89 -4.77
CA PHE A 40 -9.51 -3.52 -4.89
C PHE A 40 -10.22 -4.29 -6.00
N TRP A 41 -9.58 -4.44 -7.16
CA TRP A 41 -10.11 -5.21 -8.27
C TRP A 41 -10.32 -6.68 -7.88
N ILE A 42 -9.33 -7.33 -7.27
CA ILE A 42 -9.46 -8.73 -6.81
C ILE A 42 -10.53 -8.87 -5.71
N ASP A 43 -10.54 -8.00 -4.69
CA ASP A 43 -11.50 -8.09 -3.56
C ASP A 43 -12.95 -7.89 -4.04
N SER A 44 -13.18 -6.96 -4.98
CA SER A 44 -14.51 -6.75 -5.58
C SER A 44 -15.00 -7.95 -6.39
N HIS A 45 -14.11 -8.66 -7.10
CA HIS A 45 -14.43 -9.90 -7.80
C HIS A 45 -14.77 -11.04 -6.84
N VAL A 46 -13.98 -11.22 -5.78
CA VAL A 46 -14.23 -12.24 -4.75
C VAL A 46 -15.58 -12.03 -4.05
N ARG A 47 -16.02 -10.77 -3.91
CA ARG A 47 -17.32 -10.41 -3.32
C ARG A 47 -18.49 -10.41 -4.31
N SER A 48 -18.25 -10.74 -5.58
CA SER A 48 -19.25 -10.69 -6.66
C SER A 48 -19.96 -9.33 -6.76
N ARG A 49 -19.27 -8.23 -6.41
CA ARG A 49 -19.81 -6.86 -6.52
C ARG A 49 -19.02 -6.11 -7.60
N PRO A 50 -19.42 -6.23 -8.88
CA PRO A 50 -18.75 -5.52 -9.95
C PRO A 50 -18.84 -4.01 -9.70
N HIS A 51 -17.73 -3.32 -9.94
CA HIS A 51 -17.61 -1.88 -9.76
C HIS A 51 -17.22 -1.25 -11.10
N PRO A 52 -17.74 -0.04 -11.42
CA PRO A 52 -17.39 0.64 -12.65
C PRO A 52 -15.89 0.92 -12.71
N TRP A 53 -15.33 0.89 -13.92
CA TRP A 53 -13.90 1.13 -14.18
C TRP A 53 -13.41 2.48 -13.65
N SER A 54 -14.27 3.49 -13.58
CA SER A 54 -13.95 4.80 -13.01
C SER A 54 -13.50 4.72 -11.55
N LEU A 55 -14.01 3.76 -10.76
CA LEU A 55 -13.59 3.58 -9.37
C LEU A 55 -12.15 3.06 -9.25
N GLN A 56 -11.62 2.38 -10.27
CA GLN A 56 -10.22 1.95 -10.28
C GLN A 56 -9.28 3.16 -10.39
N PHE A 57 -9.63 4.17 -11.18
CA PHE A 57 -8.87 5.42 -11.28
C PHE A 57 -8.91 6.22 -9.98
N VAL A 58 -10.08 6.31 -9.34
CA VAL A 58 -10.21 6.93 -8.02
C VAL A 58 -9.33 6.20 -7.01
N PHE A 59 -9.37 4.86 -7.02
CA PHE A 59 -8.52 4.05 -6.16
C PHE A 59 -7.04 4.28 -6.44
N PHE A 60 -6.61 4.39 -7.69
CA PHE A 60 -5.22 4.63 -8.04
C PHE A 60 -4.69 5.96 -7.50
N LEU A 61 -5.49 7.03 -7.61
CA LEU A 61 -5.09 8.38 -7.21
C LEU A 61 -5.21 8.61 -5.70
N THR A 62 -6.25 8.08 -5.06
CA THR A 62 -6.58 8.36 -3.66
C THR A 62 -6.67 7.10 -2.81
N TRP A 63 -5.86 6.08 -3.12
CA TRP A 63 -5.92 4.75 -2.50
C TRP A 63 -6.05 4.73 -0.97
N PRO A 64 -5.41 5.60 -0.16
CA PRO A 64 -5.55 5.54 1.29
C PRO A 64 -6.99 5.86 1.74
N LEU A 65 -7.59 6.88 1.14
CA LEU A 65 -8.96 7.31 1.40
C LEU A 65 -9.97 6.41 0.71
N ALA A 66 -9.72 6.04 -0.55
CA ALA A 66 -10.60 5.16 -1.31
C ALA A 66 -10.73 3.78 -0.66
N SER A 67 -9.63 3.23 -0.12
CA SER A 67 -9.65 1.96 0.63
C SER A 67 -10.43 2.05 1.94
N LEU A 68 -10.36 3.18 2.65
CA LEU A 68 -11.17 3.42 3.85
C LEU A 68 -12.65 3.42 3.50
N ILE A 69 -13.06 4.25 2.54
CA ILE A 69 -14.46 4.37 2.10
C ILE A 69 -14.96 3.00 1.63
N TYR A 70 -14.16 2.28 0.84
CA TYR A 70 -14.49 0.93 0.38
C TYR A 70 -14.69 -0.06 1.52
N LEU A 71 -13.80 -0.09 2.52
CA LEU A 71 -13.92 -1.02 3.65
C LEU A 71 -15.10 -0.67 4.56
N LEU A 72 -15.36 0.62 4.79
CA LEU A 72 -16.54 1.10 5.52
C LEU A 72 -17.83 0.63 4.84
N ALA A 73 -17.91 0.78 3.51
CA ALA A 73 -19.08 0.39 2.72
C ALA A 73 -19.23 -1.14 2.58
N SER A 74 -18.13 -1.87 2.42
CA SER A 74 -18.16 -3.32 2.13
C SER A 74 -18.19 -4.22 3.37
N ARG A 75 -17.70 -3.75 4.53
CA ARG A 75 -17.59 -4.56 5.76
C ARG A 75 -18.42 -4.03 6.93
N GLY A 76 -19.15 -2.94 6.76
CA GLY A 76 -20.12 -2.43 7.73
C GLY A 76 -19.48 -1.53 8.80
N GLY A 77 -19.17 -0.29 8.41
CA GLY A 77 -18.79 0.79 9.33
C GLY A 77 -17.61 0.43 10.23
N VAL A 78 -17.88 0.17 11.51
CA VAL A 78 -16.87 -0.09 12.55
C VAL A 78 -15.95 -1.27 12.20
N ARG A 79 -16.49 -2.36 11.63
CA ARG A 79 -15.68 -3.51 11.20
C ARG A 79 -14.75 -3.12 10.05
N GLY A 80 -15.24 -2.32 9.10
CA GLY A 80 -14.45 -1.78 7.99
C GLY A 80 -13.30 -0.90 8.47
N LEU A 81 -13.58 -0.01 9.42
CA LEU A 81 -12.57 0.84 10.05
C LEU A 81 -11.48 0.01 10.74
N GLY A 82 -11.86 -1.04 11.48
CA GLY A 82 -10.90 -1.94 12.12
C GLY A 82 -9.98 -2.64 11.13
N TYR A 83 -10.52 -3.16 10.02
CA TYR A 83 -9.71 -3.74 8.94
C TYR A 83 -8.79 -2.71 8.30
N TRP A 84 -9.27 -1.49 8.07
CA TRP A 84 -8.45 -0.43 7.49
C TRP A 84 -7.30 -0.05 8.41
N LEU A 85 -7.56 0.16 9.71
CA LEU A 85 -6.54 0.47 10.71
C LEU A 85 -5.49 -0.64 10.81
N LEU A 86 -5.92 -1.90 10.81
CA LEU A 86 -5.00 -3.04 10.84
C LEU A 86 -4.08 -3.06 9.61
N HIS A 87 -4.61 -2.73 8.43
CA HIS A 87 -3.80 -2.61 7.22
C HIS A 87 -2.86 -1.41 7.26
N ALA A 88 -3.34 -0.25 7.71
CA ALA A 88 -2.53 0.96 7.85
C ALA A 88 -1.34 0.73 8.82
N ILE A 89 -1.61 0.15 9.99
CA ILE A 89 -0.58 -0.20 10.98
C ILE A 89 0.41 -1.21 10.38
N GLY A 90 -0.09 -2.27 9.75
CA GLY A 90 0.80 -3.27 9.13
C GLY A 90 1.70 -2.65 8.07
N LEU A 91 1.20 -1.69 7.30
CA LEU A 91 1.96 -1.06 6.21
C LEU A 91 3.04 -0.14 6.79
N SER A 92 2.71 0.64 7.84
CA SER A 92 3.68 1.43 8.60
C SER A 92 4.77 0.57 9.24
N VAL A 93 4.41 -0.55 9.87
CA VAL A 93 5.37 -1.49 10.48
C VAL A 93 6.26 -2.10 9.40
N THR A 94 5.69 -2.46 8.25
CA THR A 94 6.46 -3.03 7.13
C THR A 94 7.50 -2.04 6.60
N ILE A 95 7.12 -0.77 6.43
CA ILE A 95 8.05 0.29 6.03
C ILE A 95 9.14 0.46 7.09
N ALA A 96 8.78 0.56 8.37
CA ALA A 96 9.74 0.75 9.46
C ALA A 96 10.76 -0.39 9.54
N ILE A 97 10.30 -1.64 9.49
CA ILE A 97 11.18 -2.82 9.49
C ILE A 97 12.10 -2.81 8.27
N ALA A 98 11.55 -2.57 7.08
CA ALA A 98 12.34 -2.57 5.86
C ALA A 98 13.40 -1.45 5.85
N SER A 99 13.09 -0.29 6.42
CA SER A 99 14.05 0.80 6.60
C SER A 99 15.15 0.43 7.61
N VAL A 100 14.81 -0.17 8.74
CA VAL A 100 15.82 -0.64 9.71
C VAL A 100 16.74 -1.69 9.09
N VAL A 101 16.19 -2.66 8.37
CA VAL A 101 16.98 -3.69 7.67
C VAL A 101 17.86 -3.05 6.60
N GLY A 102 17.32 -2.13 5.79
CA GLY A 102 18.11 -1.39 4.80
C GLY A 102 19.28 -0.63 5.43
N MET A 103 19.06 -0.01 6.59
CA MET A 103 20.11 0.72 7.32
C MET A 103 21.22 -0.20 7.80
N LEU A 104 20.86 -1.36 8.36
CA LEU A 104 21.84 -2.37 8.78
C LEU A 104 22.67 -2.87 7.60
N VAL A 105 22.04 -3.11 6.45
CA VAL A 105 22.75 -3.54 5.23
C VAL A 105 23.77 -2.48 4.78
N VAL A 106 23.38 -1.20 4.76
CA VAL A 106 24.29 -0.10 4.41
C VAL A 106 25.46 0.00 5.40
N MET A 107 25.22 -0.22 6.70
CA MET A 107 26.28 -0.17 7.72
C MET A 107 27.26 -1.35 7.64
N LEU A 108 26.83 -2.51 7.09
CA LEU A 108 27.62 -3.74 7.04
C LEU A 108 28.36 -3.92 5.70
N LEU A 109 27.99 -3.15 4.66
CA LEU A 109 28.70 -3.12 3.39
C LEU A 109 29.84 -2.08 3.46
N PRO A 110 31.11 -2.47 3.21
CA PRO A 110 32.27 -1.57 3.25
C PRO A 110 32.28 -0.53 2.12
#